data_AF-A0A090W1Q0-F1
#
_entry.id   AF-A0A090W1Q0-F1
#
_cell.length_a   1.000
_cell.length_b   1.000
_cell.length_c   1.000
_cell.angle_alpha   90.00
_cell.angle_beta   90.00
_cell.angle_gamma   90.00
#
_symmetry.space_group_name_H-M   'P 1'
#
loop_
_entity.id
_entity.type
_entity.pdbx_description
1 polymer ?
#
loop_
_entity_poly.entity_id
_entity_poly.type
_entity_poly.pdbx_seq_one_letter_code
_entity_poly.pdbx_strand_id
1 'polypeptide(L)'
;MASQGLVFEKAEVKHVSDVVFKNEQYRCYVKGFNQINMGNLRIKSKSYLLGIYDNNKDIWCFLEAEKLKNKTLTEMILPNFKTSLDIPDNEMTTEETSTRLRLNIKNQDEFSAKKSC
;
A
#
# COMPACT_ATOMS: atom_id res chain seq x y z
N MET A 1 -18.56 -0.28 -3.63
CA MET A 1 -17.38 0.10 -2.81
C MET A 1 -17.79 0.92 -1.58
N ALA A 2 -18.57 2.00 -1.70
CA ALA A 2 -19.12 2.71 -0.54
C ALA A 2 -20.05 1.83 0.36
N SER A 3 -20.75 0.85 -0.23
CA SER A 3 -21.69 -0.04 0.47
C SER A 3 -21.05 -1.02 1.46
N GLN A 4 -19.73 -1.19 1.46
CA GLN A 4 -19.00 -2.07 2.38
C GLN A 4 -18.33 -1.31 3.53
N GLY A 5 -18.57 0.01 3.65
CA GLY A 5 -17.91 0.84 4.66
C GLY A 5 -16.41 1.03 4.44
N LEU A 6 -15.92 0.73 3.24
CA LEU A 6 -14.52 0.92 2.83
C LEU A 6 -14.38 2.27 2.13
N VAL A 7 -13.62 3.18 2.74
CA VAL A 7 -13.36 4.53 2.24
C VAL A 7 -11.86 4.67 2.00
N PHE A 8 -11.47 4.96 0.76
CA PHE A 8 -10.11 5.37 0.45
C PHE A 8 -9.94 6.82 0.90
N GLU A 9 -9.21 7.03 1.98
CA GLU A 9 -8.90 8.36 2.49
C GLU A 9 -7.72 8.97 1.74
N LYS A 10 -6.80 8.12 1.25
CA LYS A 10 -5.60 8.56 0.54
C LYS A 10 -5.11 7.48 -0.42
N ALA A 11 -4.75 7.88 -1.63
CA ALA A 11 -4.07 7.03 -2.61
C ALA A 11 -3.06 7.90 -3.36
N GLU A 12 -1.78 7.62 -3.20
CA GLU A 12 -0.69 8.45 -3.73
C GLU A 12 0.44 7.62 -4.32
N VAL A 13 1.04 8.13 -5.38
CA VAL A 13 2.38 7.71 -5.82
C VAL A 13 3.40 8.48 -5.00
N LYS A 14 4.23 7.76 -4.24
CA LYS A 14 5.25 8.34 -3.35
C LYS A 14 6.59 8.52 -4.02
N HIS A 15 6.93 7.61 -4.93
CA HIS A 15 8.23 7.58 -5.58
C HIS A 15 8.15 6.73 -6.84
N VAL A 16 8.94 7.10 -7.86
CA VAL A 16 9.24 6.28 -9.03
C VAL A 16 10.75 6.15 -9.05
N SER A 17 11.26 4.92 -9.15
CA SER A 17 12.70 4.69 -9.28
C SER A 17 13.24 5.23 -10.59
N ASP A 18 14.56 5.26 -10.70
CA ASP A 18 15.20 5.41 -12.00
C ASP A 18 14.73 4.30 -12.96
N VAL A 19 14.70 4.66 -14.24
CA VAL A 19 14.43 3.72 -15.32
C VAL A 19 15.75 3.01 -15.67
N VAL A 20 15.76 1.70 -15.53
CA VAL A 20 16.91 0.85 -15.88
C VAL A 20 16.58 0.05 -17.13
N PHE A 21 17.57 -0.15 -18.00
CA PHE A 21 17.44 -1.00 -19.18
C PHE A 21 18.09 -2.35 -18.94
N LYS A 22 17.34 -3.45 -19.07
CA LYS A 22 17.83 -4.81 -18.87
C LYS A 22 17.07 -5.81 -19.72
N ASN A 23 17.79 -6.73 -20.37
CA ASN A 23 17.21 -7.75 -21.27
C ASN A 23 16.26 -7.13 -22.31
N GLU A 24 16.73 -6.07 -22.98
CA GLU A 24 15.98 -5.36 -24.03
C GLU A 24 14.68 -4.68 -23.57
N GLN A 25 14.50 -4.50 -22.26
CA GLN A 25 13.31 -3.89 -21.67
C GLN A 25 13.69 -2.76 -20.72
N TYR A 26 12.97 -1.64 -20.82
CA TYR A 26 13.01 -0.60 -19.80
C TYR A 26 12.15 -1.00 -18.61
N ARG A 27 12.66 -0.75 -17.41
CA ARG A 27 12.02 -1.14 -16.16
C ARG A 27 12.17 -0.05 -15.11
N CYS A 28 11.16 0.09 -14.27
CA CYS A 28 11.21 0.91 -13.07
C CYS A 28 10.36 0.25 -11.99
N TYR A 29 10.38 0.76 -10.77
CA TYR A 29 9.34 0.46 -9.81
C TYR A 29 8.68 1.74 -9.30
N VAL A 30 7.40 1.62 -8.96
CA VAL A 30 6.59 2.70 -8.40
C VAL A 30 6.22 2.33 -6.97
N LYS A 31 6.51 3.23 -6.03
CA LYS A 31 6.07 3.12 -4.64
C LYS A 31 4.73 3.82 -4.49
N GLY A 32 3.70 3.04 -4.18
CA GLY A 32 2.38 3.52 -3.82
C GLY A 32 2.22 3.66 -2.30
N PHE A 33 1.30 4.54 -1.91
CA PHE A 33 0.78 4.61 -0.55
C PHE A 33 -0.74 4.67 -0.59
N ASN A 34 -1.39 3.79 0.16
CA ASN A 34 -2.83 3.81 0.36
C ASN A 34 -3.16 3.97 1.84
N GLN A 35 -4.22 4.74 2.13
CA GLN A 35 -4.86 4.82 3.42
C GLN A 35 -6.34 4.54 3.25
N ILE A 36 -6.81 3.50 3.91
CA ILE A 36 -8.16 2.99 3.80
C ILE A 36 -8.77 2.99 5.19
N ASN A 37 -9.97 3.53 5.31
CA ASN A 37 -10.79 3.42 6.50
C ASN A 37 -11.86 2.35 6.27
N MET A 38 -11.97 1.42 7.20
CA MET A 38 -12.92 0.32 7.20
C MET A 38 -13.51 0.18 8.61
N GLY A 39 -14.65 0.83 8.85
CA GLY A 39 -15.29 0.86 10.17
C GLY A 39 -14.45 1.60 11.21
N ASN A 40 -13.96 0.88 12.22
CA ASN A 40 -13.09 1.40 13.29
C ASN A 40 -11.60 1.11 13.03
N LEU A 41 -11.25 0.65 11.84
CA LEU A 41 -9.88 0.35 11.45
C LEU A 41 -9.43 1.30 10.36
N ARG A 42 -8.24 1.85 10.52
CA ARG A 42 -7.52 2.52 9.45
C ARG A 42 -6.31 1.70 9.08
N ILE A 43 -6.25 1.34 7.81
CA ILE A 43 -5.19 0.56 7.21
C ILE A 43 -4.32 1.51 6.40
N LYS A 44 -3.01 1.50 6.64
CA LYS A 44 -2.02 2.20 5.83
C LYS A 44 -1.16 1.15 5.15
N SER A 45 -0.98 1.25 3.85
CA SER A 45 -0.11 0.35 3.11
C SER A 45 0.85 1.11 2.21
N LYS A 46 2.09 0.62 2.15
CA LYS A 46 3.06 0.96 1.11
C LYS A 46 3.22 -0.28 0.24
N SER A 47 2.97 -0.12 -1.05
CA SER A 47 3.10 -1.20 -2.02
C SER A 47 4.02 -0.78 -3.16
N TYR A 48 4.58 -1.77 -3.85
CA TYR A 48 5.46 -1.52 -4.99
C TYR A 48 4.89 -2.19 -6.24
N LEU A 49 4.91 -1.46 -7.36
CA LEU A 49 4.60 -1.98 -8.68
C LEU A 49 5.87 -2.03 -9.51
N LEU A 50 6.15 -3.15 -10.18
CA LEU A 50 7.16 -3.22 -11.23
C LEU A 50 6.55 -2.70 -12.54
N GLY A 51 7.15 -1.67 -13.11
CA GLY A 51 6.89 -1.21 -14.47
C GLY A 51 7.81 -1.91 -15.47
N ILE A 52 7.24 -2.42 -16.55
CA ILE A 52 7.98 -2.92 -17.72
C ILE A 52 7.43 -2.20 -18.95
N TYR A 53 8.31 -1.63 -19.75
CA TYR A 53 7.93 -0.95 -20.98
C TYR A 53 7.78 -1.93 -22.15
N ASP A 54 6.66 -1.84 -22.87
CA ASP A 54 6.42 -2.56 -24.11
C ASP A 54 6.70 -1.63 -25.31
N ASN A 55 7.89 -1.78 -25.91
CA ASN A 55 8.33 -0.99 -27.06
C ASN A 55 7.40 -1.12 -28.28
N ASN A 56 6.70 -2.26 -28.44
CA ASN A 56 5.85 -2.48 -29.62
C ASN A 56 4.54 -1.72 -29.53
N LYS A 57 4.09 -1.43 -28.31
CA LYS A 57 2.80 -0.79 -28.02
C LYS A 57 2.95 0.63 -27.48
N ASP A 58 4.17 1.06 -27.18
CA ASP A 58 4.48 2.37 -26.60
C ASP A 58 3.76 2.60 -25.25
N ILE A 59 3.71 1.57 -24.40
CA ILE A 59 3.01 1.60 -23.11
C ILE A 59 3.84 1.01 -21.97
N TRP A 60 3.55 1.47 -20.74
CA TRP A 60 4.04 0.85 -19.52
C TRP A 60 3.02 -0.14 -18.96
N CYS A 61 3.48 -1.36 -18.68
CA CYS A 61 2.72 -2.39 -18.00
C CYS A 61 3.19 -2.47 -16.54
N PHE A 62 2.25 -2.47 -15.60
CA PHE A 62 2.56 -2.51 -14.16
C PHE A 62 2.05 -3.80 -13.52
N LEU A 63 2.91 -4.43 -12.72
CA LEU A 63 2.63 -5.66 -11.98
C LEU A 63 2.91 -5.44 -10.50
N GLU A 64 2.13 -6.04 -9.61
CA GLU A 64 2.42 -6.02 -8.17
C GLU A 64 3.76 -6.71 -7.88
N ALA A 65 4.73 -5.95 -7.37
CA ALA A 65 6.09 -6.46 -7.19
C ALA A 65 6.16 -7.58 -6.14
N GLU A 66 5.27 -7.58 -5.16
CA GLU A 66 5.16 -8.68 -4.18
C GLU A 66 4.86 -10.03 -4.84
N LYS A 67 4.08 -10.04 -5.93
CA LYS A 67 3.76 -11.27 -6.66
C LYS A 67 4.98 -11.87 -7.34
N LEU A 68 6.01 -11.06 -7.64
CA LEU A 68 7.25 -11.52 -8.25
C LEU A 68 8.08 -12.42 -7.33
N LYS A 69 7.83 -12.37 -6.02
CA LYS A 69 8.47 -13.27 -5.04
C LYS A 69 8.00 -14.72 -5.18
N ASN A 70 6.80 -14.94 -5.73
CA ASN A 70 6.31 -16.27 -6.06
C ASN A 70 6.91 -16.73 -7.38
N LYS A 71 8.02 -17.49 -7.31
CA LYS A 71 8.76 -17.97 -8.49
C LYS A 71 7.89 -18.70 -9.50
N THR A 72 6.94 -19.52 -9.06
CA THR A 72 6.04 -20.27 -9.94
C THR A 72 5.15 -19.33 -10.73
N LEU A 73 4.53 -18.37 -10.04
CA LEU A 73 3.69 -17.36 -10.70
C LEU A 73 4.53 -16.51 -11.65
N THR A 74 5.70 -16.03 -11.21
CA THR A 74 6.61 -15.23 -12.01
C THR A 74 7.01 -15.95 -13.30
N GLU A 75 7.39 -17.22 -13.24
CA GLU A 75 7.79 -17.98 -14.43
C GLU A 75 6.62 -18.17 -15.41
N MET A 76 5.38 -18.29 -14.90
CA MET A 76 4.19 -18.38 -15.75
C MET A 76 3.86 -17.07 -16.47
N ILE A 77 4.06 -15.92 -15.83
CA ILE A 77 3.66 -14.60 -16.37
C ILE A 77 4.81 -13.87 -17.08
N LEU A 78 6.05 -14.13 -16.65
CA LEU A 78 7.28 -13.49 -17.10
C LEU A 78 8.39 -14.57 -17.14
N PRO A 79 8.38 -15.46 -18.13
CA PRO A 79 9.35 -16.55 -18.21
C PRO A 79 10.79 -16.01 -18.27
N ASN A 80 11.71 -16.65 -17.56
CA ASN A 80 13.12 -16.24 -17.45
C ASN A 80 13.33 -14.81 -16.88
N PHE A 81 12.40 -14.29 -16.09
CA PHE A 81 12.50 -12.96 -15.51
C PHE A 81 13.72 -12.82 -14.57
N LYS A 82 14.60 -11.87 -14.90
CA LYS A 82 15.71 -11.44 -14.04
C LYS A 82 15.65 -9.93 -13.87
N THR A 83 15.71 -9.43 -12.65
CA THR A 83 15.77 -7.99 -12.36
C THR A 83 17.06 -7.65 -11.63
N SER A 84 17.55 -6.42 -11.78
CA SER A 84 18.60 -5.83 -10.93
C SER A 84 18.04 -4.74 -10.02
N LEU A 85 16.74 -4.43 -10.15
CA LEU A 85 16.08 -3.50 -9.25
C LEU A 85 15.97 -4.16 -7.88
N ASP A 86 16.48 -3.46 -6.87
CA ASP A 86 16.22 -3.77 -5.48
C ASP A 86 14.84 -3.19 -5.12
N ILE A 87 13.82 -4.05 -5.11
CA ILE A 87 12.44 -3.65 -4.82
C ILE A 87 12.16 -3.95 -3.36
N PRO A 88 11.87 -2.94 -2.52
CA PRO A 88 11.61 -3.16 -1.10
C PRO A 88 10.33 -3.98 -0.86
N ASP A 89 10.23 -4.51 0.35
CA ASP A 89 9.04 -5.23 0.80
C ASP A 89 7.85 -4.30 1.05
N ASN A 90 6.65 -4.82 0.78
CA ASN A 90 5.42 -4.12 1.12
C ASN A 90 5.32 -3.95 2.65
N GLU A 91 4.78 -2.81 3.06
CA GLU A 91 4.47 -2.53 4.47
C GLU A 91 2.97 -2.34 4.62
N MET A 92 2.39 -2.93 5.66
CA MET A 92 1.00 -2.72 6.03
C MET A 92 0.90 -2.54 7.54
N THR A 93 0.22 -1.48 7.96
CA THR A 93 -0.11 -1.23 9.35
C THR A 93 -1.59 -0.98 9.50
N THR A 94 -2.13 -1.38 10.65
CA THR A 94 -3.53 -1.19 11.00
C THR A 94 -3.60 -0.47 12.34
N GLU A 95 -4.37 0.60 12.40
CA GLU A 95 -4.63 1.37 13.63
C GLU A 95 -6.13 1.41 13.91
N GLU A 96 -6.52 1.27 15.17
CA GLU A 96 -7.91 1.49 15.58
C GLU A 96 -8.20 3.00 15.63
N THR A 97 -9.24 3.44 14.94
CA THR A 97 -9.63 4.86 14.85
C THR A 97 -10.61 5.28 15.94
N SER A 98 -10.79 4.48 17.00
CA SER A 98 -11.95 4.63 17.91
C SER A 98 -12.13 6.06 18.44
N THR A 99 -13.19 6.71 17.98
CA THR A 99 -13.66 7.99 18.54
C THR A 99 -14.24 7.80 19.95
N ARG A 100 -14.62 6.56 20.31
CA ARG A 100 -15.22 6.22 21.62
C ARG A 100 -14.22 6.15 22.77
N LEU A 101 -12.94 5.78 22.56
CA LEU A 101 -11.96 5.76 23.67
C LEU A 101 -11.69 7.16 24.24
N ARG A 102 -11.74 8.20 23.41
CA ARG A 102 -11.49 9.59 23.86
C ARG A 102 -12.62 10.18 24.70
N LEU A 103 -13.86 9.72 24.55
CA LEU A 103 -15.00 10.20 25.33
C LEU A 103 -15.10 9.53 26.71
N ASN A 104 -14.71 8.26 26.82
CA ASN A 104 -14.77 7.56 28.12
C ASN A 104 -13.71 8.04 29.12
N ILE A 105 -12.55 8.52 28.66
CA ILE A 105 -11.52 9.08 29.55
C ILE A 105 -11.97 10.45 30.11
N LYS A 106 -12.50 11.34 29.26
CA LYS A 106 -13.03 12.64 29.73
C LYS A 106 -14.19 12.51 30.72
N ASN A 107 -15.07 11.52 30.51
CA ASN A 107 -16.22 11.31 31.39
C ASN A 107 -15.85 10.67 32.74
N GLN A 108 -14.73 9.95 32.86
CA GLN A 108 -14.27 9.41 34.15
C GLN A 108 -13.63 10.49 35.03
N ASP A 109 -12.87 11.42 34.44
CA ASP A 109 -12.25 12.53 35.17
C ASP A 109 -13.30 13.52 35.71
N GLU A 110 -14.38 13.80 34.96
CA GLU A 110 -15.48 14.67 35.42
C GLU A 110 -16.36 14.02 36.50
N PHE A 111 -16.49 12.69 36.52
CA PHE A 111 -17.30 11.98 37.52
C PHE A 111 -16.59 11.83 38.87
N SER A 112 -15.25 11.78 38.87
CA SER A 112 -14.42 11.82 40.08
C SER A 112 -14.46 13.19 40.77
N ALA A 113 -14.47 14.28 39.99
CA ALA A 113 -14.46 15.64 40.52
C ALA A 113 -15.78 16.09 41.18
N LYS A 114 -16.92 15.44 40.86
CA LYS A 114 -18.26 15.79 41.39
C LYS A 114 -18.68 15.01 42.65
N LYS A 115 -17.83 14.12 43.18
CA LYS A 115 -18.13 13.35 44.41
C LYS A 115 -17.48 13.91 45.69
N SER A 116 -16.89 15.10 45.64
CA SER A 116 -16.19 15.71 46.78
C SER A 116 -16.85 16.99 47.33
N CYS A 117 -18.18 17.11 47.31
CA CYS A 117 -18.91 18.15 48.02
C CYS A 117 -20.11 17.58 48.77
#